data_AF-A0A9E4YJF8-F1
#
_entry.id   AF-A0A9E4YJF8-F1
#
_cell.length_a   1.000
_cell.length_b   1.000
_cell.length_c   1.000
_cell.angle_alpha   90.00
_cell.angle_beta   90.00
_cell.angle_gamma   90.00
#
_symmetry.space_group_name_H-M   'P 1'
#
loop_
_entity.id
_entity.type
_entity.pdbx_description
1 polymer ?
#
loop_
_entity_poly.entity_id
_entity_poly.type
_entity_poly.pdbx_seq_one_letter_code
_entity_poly.pdbx_strand_id
1 'polypeptide(L)' 'MSENTGIPLEEFATLVKRAGMNLNEPELEHLKPMYEHYLDSLERMHLLDLDAEDLAMTYIPDWEPQV' A
#
# COMPACT_ATOMS: atom_id res chain seq x y z
N MET A 1 10.34 -21.19 -5.31
CA MET A 1 9.65 -21.29 -4.02
C MET A 1 9.88 -19.96 -3.34
N SER A 2 9.00 -18.98 -3.54
CA SER A 2 9.15 -17.67 -2.87
C SER A 2 8.90 -17.89 -1.39
N GLU A 3 9.88 -17.56 -0.56
CA GLU A 3 9.76 -17.61 0.88
C GLU A 3 8.62 -16.68 1.30
N ASN A 4 7.53 -17.25 1.80
CA ASN A 4 6.39 -16.50 2.31
C ASN A 4 6.87 -15.66 3.50
N THR A 5 7.29 -14.43 3.24
CA THR A 5 7.70 -13.47 4.28
C THR A 5 6.43 -12.83 4.84
N GLY A 6 5.58 -13.66 5.44
CA GLY A 6 4.40 -13.20 6.15
C GLY A 6 4.82 -12.37 7.37
N ILE A 7 4.12 -11.28 7.64
CA ILE A 7 4.35 -10.48 8.85
C ILE A 7 3.90 -11.24 10.11
N PRO A 8 4.47 -11.00 11.30
CA PRO A 8 3.97 -11.57 12.56
C PRO A 8 2.49 -11.23 12.82
N LEU A 9 1.77 -12.10 13.55
CA LEU A 9 0.36 -11.89 13.87
C LEU A 9 0.13 -10.58 14.66
N GLU A 10 1.06 -10.20 15.54
CA GLU A 10 1.01 -8.94 16.29
C GLU A 10 1.09 -7.70 15.38
N GLU A 11 1.96 -7.76 14.37
CA GLU A 11 2.09 -6.70 13.38
C GLU A 11 0.82 -6.61 12.53
N PHE A 12 0.28 -7.76 12.10
CA PHE A 12 -1.00 -7.82 11.39
C PHE A 12 -2.15 -7.24 12.23
N ALA A 13 -2.22 -7.58 13.52
CA ALA A 13 -3.22 -7.04 14.44
C ALA A 13 -3.14 -5.51 14.56
N THR A 14 -1.93 -4.94 14.50
CA THR A 14 -1.72 -3.49 14.49
C THR A 14 -2.29 -2.86 13.20
N LEU A 15 -2.07 -3.48 12.04
CA LEU A 15 -2.63 -3.01 10.76
C LEU A 15 -4.16 -3.07 10.75
N VAL A 16 -4.75 -4.18 11.23
CA VAL A 16 -6.20 -4.37 11.34
C VAL A 16 -6.82 -3.29 12.23
N LYS A 17 -6.19 -2.98 13.38
CA LYS A 17 -6.62 -1.88 14.26
C LYS A 17 -6.56 -0.51 13.58
N ARG A 18 -5.51 -0.25 12.79
CA ARG A 18 -5.38 1.01 12.01
C ARG A 18 -6.47 1.13 10.93
N ALA A 19 -6.92 0.02 10.38
CA ALA A 19 -8.05 -0.04 9.46
C ALA A 19 -9.41 0.12 10.16
N GLY A 20 -9.44 0.33 11.49
CA GLY A 20 -10.66 0.53 12.27
C GLY A 20 -11.41 -0.76 12.60
N MET A 21 -10.78 -1.92 12.41
CA MET A 21 -11.37 -3.22 12.72
C MET A 21 -10.93 -3.69 14.13
N ASN A 22 -11.90 -4.12 14.93
CA ASN A 22 -11.65 -4.73 16.23
C ASN A 22 -11.94 -6.23 16.14
N LEU A 23 -10.91 -7.01 15.85
CA LEU A 23 -11.00 -8.47 15.67
C LEU A 23 -10.39 -9.20 16.88
N ASN A 24 -10.95 -10.35 17.22
CA ASN A 24 -10.34 -11.29 18.16
C ASN A 24 -9.26 -12.15 17.47
N GLU A 25 -8.48 -12.90 18.25
CA GLU A 25 -7.35 -13.70 17.75
C GLU A 25 -7.76 -14.74 16.69
N PRO A 26 -8.83 -15.55 16.87
CA PRO A 26 -9.32 -16.43 15.81
C PRO A 26 -9.70 -15.73 14.50
N GLU A 27 -10.33 -14.56 14.58
CA GLU A 27 -10.68 -13.75 13.41
C GLU A 27 -9.44 -13.20 12.70
N LEU A 28 -8.42 -12.80 13.46
CA LEU A 28 -7.13 -12.37 12.92
C LEU A 28 -6.42 -13.52 12.20
N GLU A 29 -6.36 -14.70 12.81
CA GLU A 29 -5.77 -15.89 12.19
C GLU A 29 -6.51 -16.29 10.91
N HIS A 30 -7.83 -16.10 10.87
CA HIS A 30 -8.61 -16.38 9.68
C HIS A 30 -8.38 -15.37 8.55
N LEU A 31 -8.22 -14.08 8.88
CA LEU A 31 -8.06 -13.02 7.89
C LEU A 31 -6.62 -12.92 7.35
N LYS A 32 -5.62 -13.24 8.17
CA LYS A 32 -4.20 -13.09 7.85
C LYS A 32 -3.77 -13.78 6.54
N PRO A 33 -4.19 -15.02 6.21
CA PRO A 33 -3.83 -15.66 4.95
C PRO A 33 -4.32 -14.90 3.71
N MET A 34 -5.49 -14.25 3.80
CA MET A 34 -5.97 -13.40 2.71
C MET A 34 -5.08 -12.18 2.52
N TYR A 35 -4.65 -11.55 3.61
CA TYR A 35 -3.71 -10.43 3.54
C TYR A 35 -2.37 -10.85 2.92
N GLU A 36 -1.81 -11.99 3.36
CA GLU A 36 -0.54 -12.52 2.84
C GLU A 36 -0.61 -12.85 1.35
N HIS A 37 -1.75 -13.33 0.86
CA HIS A 37 -1.92 -13.60 -0.57
C HIS A 37 -1.69 -12.37 -1.44
N TYR A 38 -2.06 -11.17 -0.96
CA TYR A 38 -1.88 -9.93 -1.72
C TYR A 38 -0.47 -9.35 -1.62
N LEU A 39 0.34 -9.76 -0.63
CA LEU A 39 1.70 -9.24 -0.45
C LEU A 39 2.59 -9.53 -1.66
N ASP A 40 2.54 -10.75 -2.20
CA ASP A 40 3.33 -11.13 -3.38
C ASP A 40 2.93 -10.33 -4.64
N SER A 41 1.67 -9.92 -4.73
CA SER A 41 1.21 -9.06 -5.83
C SER A 41 1.66 -7.61 -5.62
N LEU A 42 1.62 -7.11 -4.39
CA LEU A 42 2.09 -5.77 -4.03
C LEU A 42 3.60 -5.63 -4.21
N GLU A 43 4.38 -6.63 -3.81
CA GLU A 43 5.84 -6.63 -3.97
C GLU A 43 6.22 -6.55 -5.45
N ARG A 44 5.56 -7.34 -6.30
CA ARG A 44 5.74 -7.26 -7.75
C ARG A 44 5.40 -5.88 -8.33
N MET A 45 4.35 -5.24 -7.81
CA MET A 45 4.00 -3.88 -8.23
C MET A 45 5.06 -2.85 -7.82
N HIS A 46 5.64 -2.98 -6.61
CA HIS A 46 6.71 -2.09 -6.14
C HIS A 46 8.03 -2.27 -6.88
N LEU A 47 8.24 -3.41 -7.53
CA LEU A 47 9.41 -3.67 -8.36
C LEU A 47 9.27 -3.15 -9.80
N LEU A 48 8.10 -2.60 -10.16
CA LEU A 48 7.93 -1.98 -11.47
C LEU A 48 8.75 -0.68 -11.53
N ASP A 49 9.65 -0.63 -12.51
CA ASP A 49 10.34 0.60 -12.87
C ASP A 49 9.35 1.51 -13.59
N LEU A 50 8.87 2.52 -12.87
CA LEU A 50 8.07 3.59 -13.44
C LEU A 50 9.07 4.53 -14.11
N ASP A 51 9.29 4.32 -15.40
CA ASP A 51 10.11 5.20 -16.24
C ASP A 51 9.65 6.66 -16.07
N ALA A 52 10.53 7.61 -16.43
CA ALA A 52 10.22 9.02 -16.27
C ALA A 52 8.91 9.37 -16.97
N GLU A 53 7.89 9.73 -16.18
CA GLU A 53 6.70 10.38 -16.73
C GLU A 53 7.13 11.71 -17.36
N ASP A 54 6.76 11.90 -18.63
CA ASP A 54 6.89 13.19 -19.28
C ASP A 54 6.04 14.19 -18.47
N LEU A 55 6.65 15.26 -17.96
CA LEU A 55 5.98 16.29 -17.16
C LEU A 55 4.84 16.90 -17.99
N ALA A 56 3.63 16.39 -17.80
CA ALA A 56 2.52 16.61 -18.73
C ALA A 56 2.02 18.06 -18.79
N MET A 57 2.42 18.94 -17.87
CA MET A 57 2.20 20.38 -18.00
C MET A 57 3.01 21.15 -16.96
N THR A 58 3.76 22.14 -17.40
CA THR A 58 4.19 23.23 -16.50
C THR A 58 3.07 24.28 -16.49
N TYR A 59 2.40 24.45 -15.36
CA TYR A 59 1.47 25.55 -15.18
C TYR A 59 2.24 26.87 -15.14
N ILE A 60 1.99 27.74 -16.12
CA ILE A 60 2.52 29.11 -16.12
C ILE A 60 1.34 30.02 -15.77
N PRO A 61 1.30 30.61 -14.56
CA PRO A 61 0.22 31.52 -14.19
C PRO A 61 0.26 32.76 -15.09
N ASP A 62 -0.85 33.04 -15.76
CA ASP A 62 -1.08 34.31 -16.46
C ASP A 62 -1.49 35.37 -15.43
N TRP A 63 -0.52 35.94 -14.74
CA TRP A 63 -0.74 37.06 -13.82
C TRP A 63 -0.47 38.38 -14.55
N GLU A 64 -1.54 39.05 -15.00
CA GLU A 64 -1.46 40.47 -15.39
C GLU A 64 -1.53 41.35 -14.13
N PRO A 65 -0.48 42.12 -13.79
CA PRO A 65 -0.55 43.08 -12.70
C PRO A 65 -1.52 44.20 -13.08
N GLN A 66 -2.60 44.34 -12.32
CA GLN A 66 -3.54 45.46 -12.47
C GLN A 66 -2.81 46.75 -12.10
N VAL A 67 -2.66 47.65 -13.08
CA VAL A 67 -2.05 48.98 -12.98
C VAL A 67 -3.03 49.98 -12.39
#